data_AF-A0AAX3E4G3-F1
#
_entry.id   AF-A0AAX3E4G3-F1
#
_cell.length_a   1.000
_cell.length_b   1.000
_cell.length_c   1.000
_cell.angle_alpha   90.00
_cell.angle_beta   90.00
_cell.angle_gamma   90.00
#
_symmetry.space_group_name_H-M   'P 1'
#
loop_
_entity.id
_entity.type
_entity.pdbx_description
1 polymer ?
#
loop_
_entity_poly.entity_id
_entity_poly.type
_entity_poly.pdbx_seq_one_letter_code
_entity_poly.pdbx_strand_id
1 'polypeptide(L)'
;MRPADEPRWAATILSSPLLWHAARFALVSAYLLGGVVKLIDFAGAVAEQQRFGLHPGWLWASLAIIVELGGSLLVLADRLVWFAAGALGVLTFVAMLTANAFWFAPAADRGMQANAFFEHLGLIAGLVLVAMLSDQRRSTS
;
A
#
# COMPACT_ATOMS: atom_id res chain seq x y z
N MET A 1 -22.79 22.51 -5.54
CA MET A 1 -24.17 22.10 -5.16
C MET A 1 -24.08 20.72 -4.54
N ARG A 2 -24.57 20.53 -3.31
CA ARG A 2 -24.57 19.20 -2.66
C ARG A 2 -25.64 18.33 -3.33
N PRO A 3 -25.40 17.03 -3.59
CA PRO A 3 -26.44 16.12 -4.07
C PRO A 3 -27.61 16.11 -3.08
N ALA A 4 -28.84 16.11 -3.57
CA ALA A 4 -30.05 16.20 -2.74
C ALA A 4 -30.28 14.99 -1.81
N ASP A 5 -29.48 13.93 -1.98
CA ASP A 5 -29.73 12.61 -1.37
C ASP A 5 -28.74 12.21 -0.26
N GLU A 6 -27.78 13.06 0.12
CA GLU A 6 -26.82 12.72 1.19
C GLU A 6 -27.37 13.03 2.60
N PRO A 7 -27.46 12.01 3.49
CA PRO A 7 -27.81 12.24 4.89
C PRO A 7 -26.79 13.18 5.55
N ARG A 8 -27.25 14.21 6.27
CA ARG A 8 -26.39 15.23 6.90
C ARG A 8 -25.31 14.66 7.82
N TRP A 9 -25.58 13.53 8.47
CA TRP A 9 -24.61 12.82 9.31
C TRP A 9 -23.46 12.21 8.50
N ALA A 10 -23.74 11.65 7.31
CA ALA A 10 -22.74 11.08 6.42
C ALA A 10 -21.80 12.18 5.89
N ALA A 11 -22.36 13.30 5.48
CA ALA A 11 -21.58 14.47 5.04
C ALA A 11 -20.68 15.03 6.16
N THR A 12 -21.13 14.98 7.42
CA THR A 12 -20.34 15.44 8.58
C THR A 12 -19.17 14.50 8.85
N ILE A 13 -19.38 13.18 8.73
CA ILE A 13 -18.32 12.18 8.90
C ILE A 13 -17.29 12.27 7.76
N LEU A 14 -17.75 12.35 6.51
CA LEU A 14 -16.89 12.40 5.32
C LEU A 14 -16.05 13.69 5.24
N SER A 15 -16.51 14.78 5.83
CA SER A 15 -15.76 16.04 5.91
C SER A 15 -14.77 16.13 7.08
N SER A 16 -14.71 15.11 7.95
CA SER A 16 -13.85 15.13 9.13
C SER A 16 -12.36 15.05 8.77
N PRO A 17 -11.52 15.99 9.25
CA PRO A 17 -10.07 15.90 9.08
C PRO A 17 -9.49 14.68 9.80
N LEU A 18 -10.12 14.20 10.88
CA LEU A 18 -9.67 13.00 11.57
C LEU A 18 -9.84 11.74 10.72
N LEU A 19 -10.98 11.62 10.03
CA LEU A 19 -11.25 10.48 9.15
C LEU A 19 -10.22 10.40 8.02
N TRP A 20 -9.80 11.54 7.48
CA TRP A 20 -8.74 11.60 6.48
C TRP A 20 -7.41 11.00 6.96
N HIS A 21 -6.94 11.42 8.13
CA HIS A 21 -5.69 10.90 8.68
C HIS A 21 -5.81 9.42 9.05
N ALA A 22 -6.95 9.02 9.63
CA ALA A 22 -7.23 7.63 9.98
C ALA A 22 -7.26 6.72 8.74
N ALA A 23 -7.91 7.14 7.66
CA ALA A 23 -7.98 6.37 6.42
C ALA A 23 -6.60 6.17 5.79
N ARG A 24 -5.75 7.21 5.78
CA ARG A 24 -4.37 7.09 5.29
C ARG A 24 -3.54 6.16 6.14
N PHE A 25 -3.66 6.27 7.47
CA PHE A 25 -2.98 5.38 8.40
C PHE A 25 -3.41 3.94 8.20
N ALA A 26 -4.72 3.68 8.09
CA ALA A 26 -5.25 2.36 7.81
C ALA A 26 -4.72 1.81 6.48
N LEU A 27 -4.73 2.63 5.42
CA LEU A 27 -4.22 2.24 4.10
C LEU A 27 -2.74 1.85 4.15
N VAL A 28 -1.91 2.62 4.86
CA VAL A 28 -0.46 2.35 4.93
C VAL A 28 -0.04 1.37 6.00
N SER A 29 -0.96 0.95 6.87
CA SER A 29 -0.67 0.06 8.00
C SER A 29 -0.03 -1.27 7.57
N ALA A 30 -0.47 -1.84 6.44
CA ALA A 30 0.11 -3.06 5.88
C ALA A 30 1.59 -2.89 5.53
N TYR A 31 1.96 -1.75 4.94
CA TYR A 31 3.34 -1.42 4.57
C TYR A 31 4.19 -1.10 5.81
N LEU A 32 3.64 -0.39 6.78
CA LEU A 32 4.33 -0.14 8.06
C LEU A 32 4.66 -1.45 8.77
N LEU A 33 3.67 -2.34 8.90
CA LEU A 33 3.85 -3.64 9.52
C LEU A 33 4.88 -4.47 8.74
N GLY A 34 4.72 -4.58 7.42
CA GLY A 34 5.65 -5.31 6.55
C GLY A 34 7.08 -4.79 6.66
N GLY A 35 7.28 -3.48 6.61
CA GLY A 35 8.59 -2.85 6.69
C GLY A 35 9.25 -3.03 8.06
N VAL A 36 8.48 -2.92 9.15
CA VAL A 36 8.99 -3.15 10.51
C VAL A 36 9.38 -4.60 10.72
N VAL A 37 8.56 -5.55 10.24
CA VAL A 37 8.88 -6.98 10.32
C VAL A 37 10.16 -7.29 9.55
N LYS A 38 10.31 -6.77 8.32
CA LYS A 38 11.55 -6.92 7.54
C LYS A 38 12.76 -6.23 8.19
N LEU A 39 12.55 -5.16 8.95
CA LEU A 39 13.63 -4.49 9.67
C LEU A 39 14.11 -5.30 10.88
N ILE A 40 13.18 -5.91 11.62
CA ILE A 40 13.47 -6.77 12.77
C ILE A 40 14.12 -8.09 12.31
N ASP A 41 13.59 -8.70 11.26
CA ASP A 41 14.13 -9.92 10.65
C ASP A 41 14.71 -9.64 9.25
N PHE A 42 15.79 -8.87 9.21
CA PHE A 42 16.44 -8.53 7.95
C PHE A 42 16.99 -9.77 7.23
N ALA A 43 17.49 -10.75 7.98
CA ALA A 43 18.00 -11.99 7.40
C ALA A 43 16.88 -12.77 6.68
N GLY A 44 15.70 -12.89 7.30
CA GLY A 44 14.51 -13.44 6.67
C GLY A 44 14.10 -12.67 5.42
N ALA A 45 14.11 -11.34 5.47
CA ALA A 45 13.82 -10.50 4.30
C ALA A 45 14.81 -10.75 3.15
N VAL A 46 16.11 -10.86 3.43
CA VAL A 46 17.12 -11.20 2.41
C VAL A 46 16.85 -12.56 1.78
N ALA A 47 16.55 -13.57 2.59
CA ALA A 47 16.27 -14.93 2.12
C ALA A 47 15.01 -14.97 1.24
N GLU A 48 13.97 -14.22 1.61
CA GLU A 48 12.75 -14.06 0.81
C GLU A 48 13.05 -13.47 -0.57
N GLN A 49 13.83 -12.38 -0.65
CA GLN A 49 14.19 -11.78 -1.94
C GLN A 49 14.97 -12.76 -2.82
N GLN A 50 15.91 -13.51 -2.25
CA GLN A 50 16.69 -14.52 -3.00
C GLN A 50 15.81 -15.67 -3.48
N ARG A 51 14.79 -16.07 -2.71
CA ARG A 51 13.81 -17.08 -3.14
C ARG A 51 13.03 -16.64 -4.39
N PHE A 52 12.81 -15.33 -4.55
CA PHE A 52 12.24 -14.74 -5.76
C PHE A 52 13.27 -14.52 -6.89
N GLY A 53 14.50 -14.98 -6.74
CA GLY A 53 15.58 -14.83 -7.72
C GLY A 53 16.23 -13.45 -7.74
N LEU A 54 15.94 -12.60 -6.75
CA LEU A 54 16.49 -11.25 -6.65
C LEU A 54 17.86 -11.29 -5.96
N HIS A 55 18.91 -11.23 -6.78
CA HIS A 55 20.30 -11.18 -6.31
C HIS A 55 20.95 -9.81 -6.60
N PRO A 56 21.71 -9.23 -5.65
CA PRO A 56 21.92 -9.69 -4.29
C PRO A 56 20.73 -9.36 -3.36
N GLY A 57 20.23 -10.32 -2.59
CA GLY A 57 18.96 -10.16 -1.84
C GLY A 57 18.99 -9.07 -0.77
N TRP A 58 20.15 -8.74 -0.20
CA TRP A 58 20.27 -7.66 0.78
C TRP A 58 19.91 -6.30 0.18
N LEU A 59 20.25 -6.06 -1.09
CA LEU A 59 19.94 -4.80 -1.77
C LEU A 59 18.43 -4.66 -1.96
N TRP A 60 17.78 -5.70 -2.45
CA TRP A 60 16.33 -5.71 -2.68
C TRP A 60 15.54 -5.65 -1.38
N ALA A 61 16.01 -6.32 -0.32
CA ALA A 61 15.39 -6.23 1.01
C ALA A 61 15.50 -4.81 1.58
N SER A 62 16.67 -4.17 1.47
CA SER A 62 16.85 -2.77 1.89
C SER A 62 15.96 -1.82 1.09
N LEU A 63 15.87 -1.99 -0.24
CA LEU A 63 14.98 -1.19 -1.09
C LEU A 63 13.51 -1.36 -0.69
N ALA A 64 13.06 -2.59 -0.45
CA ALA A 64 11.70 -2.86 0.00
C ALA A 64 11.39 -2.16 1.33
N ILE A 65 12.29 -2.26 2.32
CA ILE A 65 12.13 -1.59 3.62
C ILE A 65 12.05 -0.07 3.45
N ILE A 66 12.95 0.52 2.65
CA ILE A 66 12.98 1.97 2.40
C ILE A 66 11.68 2.42 1.75
N VAL A 67 11.17 1.67 0.76
CA VAL A 67 9.92 2.01 0.08
C VAL A 67 8.71 1.82 1.01
N GLU A 68 8.64 0.73 1.75
CA GLU A 68 7.54 0.43 2.67
C GLU A 68 7.46 1.47 3.79
N LEU A 69 8.56 1.73 4.50
CA LEU A 69 8.57 2.66 5.62
C LEU A 69 8.61 4.12 5.15
N GLY A 70 9.49 4.46 4.22
CA GLY A 70 9.63 5.82 3.68
C GLY A 70 8.38 6.26 2.94
N GLY A 71 7.81 5.41 2.09
CA GLY A 71 6.55 5.66 1.41
C GLY A 71 5.40 5.86 2.40
N SER A 72 5.28 5.00 3.41
CA SER A 72 4.24 5.14 4.43
C SER A 72 4.35 6.46 5.20
N LEU A 73 5.55 6.85 5.63
CA LEU A 73 5.78 8.10 6.33
C LEU A 73 5.46 9.32 5.46
N LEU A 74 5.80 9.29 4.16
CA LEU A 74 5.46 10.35 3.21
C LEU A 74 3.95 10.48 3.00
N VAL A 75 3.24 9.35 2.90
CA VAL A 75 1.78 9.34 2.85
C VAL A 75 1.20 9.89 4.15
N LEU A 76 1.70 9.53 5.33
CA LEU A 76 1.20 10.05 6.60
C LEU A 76 1.46 11.55 6.81
N ALA A 77 2.64 12.03 6.40
CA ALA A 77 3.04 13.42 6.52
C ALA A 77 2.39 14.34 5.48
N ASP A 78 1.59 13.79 4.57
CA ASP A 78 1.04 14.48 3.41
C ASP A 78 2.10 15.22 2.59
N ARG A 79 3.23 14.57 2.32
CA ARG A 79 4.31 15.11 1.51
C ARG A 79 4.65 14.16 0.38
N LEU A 80 4.74 14.70 -0.85
CA LEU A 80 5.06 13.92 -2.05
C LEU A 80 4.21 12.64 -2.18
N VAL A 81 2.91 12.73 -1.84
CA VAL A 81 2.02 11.56 -1.76
C VAL A 81 1.93 10.82 -3.09
N TRP A 82 1.98 11.55 -4.22
CA TRP A 82 2.00 10.94 -5.55
C TRP A 82 3.19 10.00 -5.74
N PHE A 83 4.38 10.41 -5.28
CA PHE A 83 5.61 9.64 -5.39
C PHE A 83 5.59 8.45 -4.44
N ALA A 84 5.15 8.66 -3.20
CA ALA A 84 5.03 7.61 -2.20
C ALA A 84 4.00 6.55 -2.60
N ALA A 85 2.82 6.96 -3.06
CA ALA A 85 1.78 6.07 -3.56
C ALA A 85 2.25 5.32 -4.82
N GLY A 86 2.98 5.98 -5.72
CA GLY A 86 3.59 5.33 -6.88
C GLY A 86 4.60 4.26 -6.49
N ALA A 87 5.54 4.57 -5.59
CA ALA A 87 6.56 3.63 -5.14
C ALA A 87 5.96 2.42 -4.40
N LEU A 88 5.05 2.66 -3.44
CA LEU A 88 4.32 1.60 -2.74
C LEU A 88 3.46 0.78 -3.70
N GLY A 89 2.78 1.44 -4.64
CA GLY A 89 1.94 0.78 -5.64
C GLY A 89 2.73 -0.13 -6.56
N VAL A 90 3.87 0.32 -7.07
CA VAL A 90 4.77 -0.50 -7.91
C VAL A 90 5.32 -1.69 -7.13
N LEU A 91 5.78 -1.47 -5.89
CA LEU A 91 6.26 -2.56 -5.04
C LEU A 91 5.16 -3.62 -4.83
N THR A 92 3.95 -3.17 -4.49
CA THR A 92 2.78 -4.03 -4.27
C THR A 92 2.41 -4.79 -5.55
N PHE A 93 2.45 -4.11 -6.69
CA PHE A 93 2.13 -4.70 -7.99
C PHE A 93 3.11 -5.81 -8.37
N VAL A 94 4.42 -5.58 -8.20
CA VAL A 94 5.43 -6.60 -8.44
C VAL A 94 5.22 -7.78 -7.50
N ALA A 95 5.09 -7.55 -6.19
CA ALA A 95 4.86 -8.61 -5.21
C ALA A 95 3.59 -9.42 -5.51
N MET A 96 2.51 -8.74 -5.92
CA MET A 96 1.25 -9.37 -6.32
C MET A 96 1.45 -10.31 -7.53
N LEU A 97 2.17 -9.87 -8.56
CA LEU A 97 2.43 -10.68 -9.75
C LEU A 97 3.41 -11.83 -9.52
N THR A 98 4.34 -11.71 -8.58
CA THR A 98 5.38 -12.73 -8.35
C THR A 98 5.01 -13.71 -7.22
N ALA A 99 4.47 -13.21 -6.12
CA ALA A 99 4.16 -14.01 -4.93
C ALA A 99 2.74 -14.58 -4.93
N ASN A 100 1.79 -13.88 -5.56
CA ASN A 100 0.37 -14.25 -5.59
C ASN A 100 -0.10 -14.65 -7.00
N ALA A 101 0.81 -15.20 -7.81
CA ALA A 101 0.53 -15.68 -9.16
C ALA A 101 -0.35 -16.95 -9.15
N PHE A 102 -1.59 -16.82 -8.73
CA PHE A 102 -2.51 -17.93 -8.46
C PHE A 102 -2.74 -18.86 -9.66
N TRP A 103 -2.55 -18.37 -10.88
CA TRP A 103 -2.64 -19.15 -12.12
C TRP A 103 -1.54 -20.23 -12.23
N PHE A 104 -0.41 -20.07 -11.54
CA PHE A 104 0.64 -21.10 -11.42
C PHE A 104 0.57 -21.89 -10.11
N ALA A 105 -0.35 -21.55 -9.20
CA ALA A 105 -0.47 -22.20 -7.91
C ALA A 105 -1.08 -23.61 -8.01
N PRO A 106 -0.66 -24.54 -7.11
CA PRO A 106 -1.36 -25.81 -6.89
C PRO A 106 -2.84 -25.58 -6.57
N ALA A 107 -3.69 -26.55 -6.92
CA ALA A 107 -5.14 -26.42 -6.72
C ALA A 107 -5.54 -26.14 -5.26
N ALA A 108 -4.78 -26.67 -4.30
CA ALA A 108 -4.98 -26.44 -2.87
C ALA A 108 -4.77 -24.98 -2.45
N ASP A 109 -3.80 -24.28 -3.05
CA ASP A 109 -3.41 -22.92 -2.65
C ASP A 109 -4.01 -21.83 -3.56
N ARG A 110 -4.56 -22.22 -4.71
CA ARG A 110 -5.04 -21.30 -5.75
C ARG A 110 -6.07 -20.29 -5.24
N GLY A 111 -7.03 -20.72 -4.41
CA GLY A 111 -8.04 -19.82 -3.83
C GLY A 111 -7.44 -18.78 -2.89
N MET A 112 -6.53 -19.21 -2.02
CA MET A 112 -5.83 -18.32 -1.08
C MET A 112 -4.96 -17.28 -1.80
N GLN A 113 -4.19 -17.71 -2.81
CA GLN A 113 -3.38 -16.80 -3.61
C GLN A 113 -4.22 -15.82 -4.44
N ALA A 114 -5.36 -16.26 -4.97
CA ALA A 114 -6.27 -15.37 -5.69
C ALA A 114 -6.85 -14.28 -4.77
N ASN A 115 -7.25 -14.63 -3.55
CA ASN A 115 -7.70 -13.62 -2.57
C ASN A 115 -6.59 -12.61 -2.25
N ALA A 116 -5.39 -13.08 -1.92
CA ALA A 116 -4.25 -12.21 -1.65
C ALA A 116 -3.94 -11.29 -2.84
N PHE A 117 -4.04 -11.80 -4.08
CA PHE A 117 -3.89 -11.01 -5.29
C PHE A 117 -4.88 -9.85 -5.35
N PHE A 118 -6.17 -10.11 -5.15
CA PHE A 118 -7.20 -9.06 -5.23
C PHE A 118 -7.16 -8.09 -4.04
N GLU A 119 -6.72 -8.53 -2.86
CA GLU A 119 -6.44 -7.65 -1.73
C GLU A 119 -5.33 -6.65 -2.06
N HIS A 120 -4.24 -7.10 -2.69
CA HIS A 120 -3.14 -6.24 -3.12
C HIS A 120 -3.58 -5.25 -4.22
N LEU A 121 -4.40 -5.72 -5.16
CA LEU A 121 -4.99 -4.85 -6.17
C LEU A 121 -5.87 -3.75 -5.55
N GLY A 122 -6.65 -4.09 -4.52
CA GLY A 122 -7.45 -3.14 -3.74
C GLY A 122 -6.59 -2.09 -3.03
N LEU A 123 -5.46 -2.50 -2.44
CA LEU A 123 -4.50 -1.58 -1.81
C LEU A 123 -3.90 -0.60 -2.83
N ILE A 124 -3.51 -1.08 -4.01
CA ILE A 124 -3.01 -0.23 -5.09
C ILE A 124 -4.07 0.80 -5.49
N ALA A 125 -5.33 0.39 -5.65
CA ALA A 125 -6.42 1.32 -5.93
C ALA A 125 -6.59 2.37 -4.81
N GLY A 126 -6.50 1.95 -3.54
CA GLY A 126 -6.51 2.84 -2.40
C GLY A 126 -5.39 3.88 -2.43
N LEU A 127 -4.16 3.47 -2.78
CA LEU A 127 -3.01 4.37 -2.92
C LEU A 127 -3.22 5.40 -4.04
N VAL A 128 -3.75 4.97 -5.19
CA VAL A 128 -4.10 5.86 -6.30
C VAL A 128 -5.15 6.89 -5.85
N LEU A 129 -6.21 6.45 -5.19
CA LEU A 129 -7.26 7.34 -4.68
C LEU A 129 -6.73 8.35 -3.66
N VAL A 130 -5.85 7.92 -2.74
CA VAL A 130 -5.21 8.82 -1.77
C VAL A 130 -4.30 9.84 -2.46
N ALA A 131 -3.57 9.46 -3.51
CA ALA A 131 -2.76 10.39 -4.29
C ALA A 131 -3.63 11.43 -4.99
N MET A 132 -4.70 11.00 -5.68
CA MET A 132 -5.66 11.89 -6.35
C MET A 132 -6.30 12.87 -5.36
N LEU A 133 -6.79 12.37 -4.21
CA LEU A 133 -7.46 13.20 -3.23
C LEU A 133 -6.50 14.16 -2.52
N SER A 134 -5.25 13.75 -2.28
CA SER A 134 -4.23 14.63 -1.71
C SER A 134 -3.86 15.78 -2.66
N ASP A 135 -3.84 15.52 -3.97
CA ASP A 135 -3.59 16.55 -4.99
C ASP A 135 -4.76 17.54 -5.09
N GLN A 136 -6.00 17.03 -5.13
CA GLN A 136 -7.20 17.88 -5.12
C GLN A 136 -7.28 18.78 -3.89
N ARG A 137 -6.92 18.27 -2.71
CA ARG A 137 -6.96 19.08 -1.47
C ARG A 137 -5.90 20.16 -1.43
N ARG A 138 -4.76 19.99 -2.12
CA ARG A 138 -3.73 21.04 -2.26
C ARG A 138 -4.16 22.12 -3.23
N SER A 139 -4.83 21.77 -4.33
CA SER A 139 -5.28 22.75 -5.33
C SER A 139 -6.47 23.59 -4.86
N THR A 140 -7.21 23.12 -3.85
CA THR A 140 -8.32 23.87 -3.23
C THR A 140 -7.92 24.71 -2.01
N SER A 141 -6.66 24.68 -1.58
CA SER A 141 -6.13 25.44 -0.44
C SER A 141 -5.35 26.66 -0.90
#